data_AF-A0A4S8I8N8-F1
#
_entry.id   AF-A0A4S8I8N8-F1
#
_cell.length_a   1.000
_cell.length_b   1.000
_cell.length_c   1.000
_cell.angle_alpha   90.00
_cell.angle_beta   90.00
_cell.angle_gamma   90.00
#
_symmetry.space_group_name_H-M   'P 1'
#
loop_
_entity.id
_entity.type
_entity.pdbx_description
1 polymer ?
#
loop_
_entity_poly.entity_id
_entity_poly.type
_entity_poly.pdbx_seq_one_letter_code
_entity_poly.pdbx_strand_id
1 'polypeptide(L)'
;MVVQFTVDLNKPLVFQFLTRTVWWVVPMIWLPVVCWCLTMSVQRGNTLPQLALMAVTGIFLWTLIEYTLHRFLFHNNTKSYWGNTAHYLLHGCHHKHPMDGLRLVFPPAATAILCVPFWNLVKLIGTSSTAPALFGGGLLGYVTYDCTHYYLHHGQPSKEPAKNLKRYHLNHHFRIQNKGFGITSSLWDIVFGTLPPPKYSQSN
;
A
#
# COMPACT_ATOMS: atom_id res chain seq x y z
N MET A 1 -4.73 -9.59 -25.27
CA MET A 1 -3.49 -8.90 -25.69
C MET A 1 -3.10 -7.94 -24.59
N VAL A 2 -2.36 -8.42 -23.59
CA VAL A 2 -1.83 -7.58 -22.50
C VAL A 2 -0.63 -6.84 -23.08
N VAL A 3 -0.46 -5.55 -22.79
CA VAL A 3 0.83 -4.89 -23.03
C VAL A 3 1.84 -5.63 -22.18
N GLN A 4 2.57 -6.56 -22.79
CA GLN A 4 3.79 -7.06 -22.22
C GLN A 4 4.71 -5.83 -22.20
N PHE A 5 4.74 -5.11 -21.08
CA PHE A 5 5.91 -4.31 -20.76
C PHE A 5 7.01 -5.32 -20.44
N THR A 6 7.51 -6.00 -21.48
CA THR A 6 8.85 -6.54 -21.47
C THR A 6 9.75 -5.41 -20.98
N VAL A 7 10.75 -5.77 -20.17
CA VAL A 7 11.87 -4.88 -19.84
C VAL A 7 12.59 -4.59 -21.16
N ASP A 8 12.02 -3.69 -21.94
CA ASP A 8 12.57 -3.27 -23.21
C ASP A 8 13.55 -2.15 -22.87
N LEU A 9 14.83 -2.51 -22.90
CA LEU A 9 15.95 -1.63 -22.64
C LEU A 9 15.98 -0.42 -23.60
N ASN A 10 15.18 -0.45 -24.68
CA ASN A 10 15.09 0.61 -25.69
C ASN A 10 14.02 1.67 -25.38
N LYS A 11 13.26 1.58 -24.28
CA LYS A 11 12.29 2.64 -23.92
C LYS A 11 13.02 3.87 -23.35
N PRO A 12 12.56 5.10 -23.68
CA PRO A 12 13.16 6.33 -23.19
C PRO A 12 13.34 6.29 -21.66
N LEU A 13 14.49 6.78 -21.19
CA LEU A 13 14.90 6.78 -19.77
C LEU A 13 13.80 7.27 -18.82
N VAL A 14 12.99 8.24 -19.28
CA VAL A 14 11.84 8.81 -18.56
C VAL A 14 10.79 7.76 -18.19
N PHE A 15 10.43 6.84 -19.10
CA PHE A 15 9.46 5.79 -18.80
C PHE A 15 10.01 4.75 -17.83
N GLN A 16 11.32 4.50 -17.86
CA GLN A 16 11.97 3.60 -16.90
C GLN A 16 12.04 4.22 -15.50
N PHE A 17 12.27 5.53 -15.42
CA PHE A 17 12.29 6.29 -14.15
C PHE A 17 10.93 6.26 -13.44
N LEU A 18 9.84 6.47 -14.18
CA LEU A 18 8.48 6.44 -13.61
C LEU A 18 8.00 5.04 -13.19
N THR A 19 8.71 3.99 -13.61
CA THR A 19 8.33 2.59 -13.35
C THR A 19 9.33 1.85 -12.46
N ARG A 20 10.38 2.53 -11.97
CA ARG A 20 11.38 1.97 -11.07
C ARG A 20 11.51 2.87 -9.85
N THR A 21 11.24 2.32 -8.67
CA THR A 21 11.31 3.05 -7.40
C THR A 21 12.03 2.19 -6.37
N VAL A 22 13.16 2.68 -5.88
CA VAL A 22 13.86 2.06 -4.74
C VAL A 22 13.08 2.31 -3.46
N TRP A 23 13.04 1.31 -2.57
CA TRP A 23 12.16 1.32 -1.39
C TRP A 23 12.29 2.56 -0.50
N TRP A 24 13.52 3.07 -0.31
CA TRP A 24 13.79 4.19 0.60
C TRP A 24 13.29 5.55 0.08
N VAL A 25 12.92 5.64 -1.21
CA VAL A 25 12.30 6.86 -1.77
C VAL A 25 10.94 7.14 -1.12
N VAL A 26 10.19 6.09 -0.75
CA VAL A 26 8.87 6.22 -0.11
C VAL A 26 8.98 6.99 1.22
N PRO A 27 9.74 6.53 2.24
CA PRO A 27 9.86 7.29 3.48
C PRO A 27 10.56 8.65 3.29
N MET A 28 11.53 8.75 2.38
CA MET A 28 12.24 10.01 2.12
C MET A 28 11.31 11.13 1.65
N ILE A 29 10.35 10.82 0.76
CA ILE A 29 9.40 11.82 0.24
C ILE A 29 8.26 12.05 1.21
N TRP A 30 7.69 10.99 1.77
CA TRP A 30 6.39 11.08 2.43
C TRP A 30 6.48 11.37 3.94
N LEU A 31 7.57 10.99 4.63
CA LEU A 31 7.72 11.35 6.05
C LEU A 31 7.79 12.87 6.29
N PRO A 32 8.49 13.68 5.46
CA PRO A 32 8.41 15.14 5.57
C PRO A 32 6.97 15.68 5.43
N VAL A 33 6.17 15.11 4.52
CA VAL A 33 4.76 15.49 4.35
C VAL A 33 3.93 15.11 5.58
N VAL A 34 4.17 13.92 6.15
CA VAL A 34 3.55 13.50 7.43
C VAL A 34 3.88 14.52 8.53
N CYS A 35 5.16 14.86 8.72
CA CYS A 35 5.59 15.83 9.74
C CYS A 35 4.95 17.20 9.53
N TRP A 36 4.86 17.66 8.28
CA TRP A 36 4.21 18.92 7.94
C TRP A 36 2.71 18.90 8.28
N CYS A 37 1.99 17.84 7.91
CA CYS A 37 0.57 17.67 8.23
C CYS A 37 0.30 17.66 9.74
N LEU A 38 1.13 16.95 10.52
CA LEU A 38 1.01 16.91 11.98
C LEU A 38 1.30 18.28 12.60
N THR A 39 2.34 18.97 12.13
CA THR A 39 2.69 20.34 12.58
C THR A 39 1.56 21.32 12.31
N MET A 40 0.95 21.25 11.12
CA MET A 40 -0.18 22.08 10.72
C MET A 40 -1.41 21.87 11.62
N SER A 41 -1.64 20.64 12.09
CA SER A 41 -2.72 20.36 13.04
C SER A 41 -2.47 20.97 14.42
N VAL A 42 -1.22 20.95 14.90
CA VAL A 42 -0.81 21.60 16.15
C VAL A 42 -0.93 23.12 16.05
N GLN A 43 -0.44 23.72 14.96
CA GLN A 43 -0.56 25.16 14.69
C GLN A 43 -2.02 25.63 14.62
N ARG A 44 -2.95 24.72 14.30
CA ARG A 44 -4.40 24.97 14.29
C ARG A 44 -5.08 24.68 15.62
N GLY A 45 -4.32 24.57 16.70
CA GLY A 45 -4.81 24.55 18.08
C GLY A 45 -5.11 23.17 18.66
N ASN A 46 -4.77 22.07 17.96
CA ASN A 46 -4.92 20.75 18.57
C ASN A 46 -3.82 20.48 19.60
N THR A 47 -4.24 19.93 20.73
CA THR A 47 -3.34 19.43 21.77
C THR A 47 -2.61 18.15 21.31
N LEU A 48 -1.49 17.81 21.95
CA LEU A 48 -0.76 16.57 21.63
C LEU A 48 -1.60 15.28 21.78
N PRO A 49 -2.48 15.13 22.78
CA PRO A 49 -3.38 13.98 22.85
C PRO A 49 -4.36 13.90 21.68
N GLN A 50 -4.94 15.04 21.27
CA GLN A 50 -5.82 15.08 20.09
C GLN A 50 -5.05 14.73 18.82
N LEU A 51 -3.83 15.26 18.67
CA LEU A 51 -2.94 14.93 17.56
C LEU A 51 -2.66 13.42 17.50
N ALA A 52 -2.28 12.81 18.62
CA ALA A 52 -2.00 11.38 18.70
C ALA A 52 -3.24 10.55 18.35
N LEU A 53 -4.41 10.91 18.88
CA LEU A 53 -5.67 10.24 18.56
C LEU A 53 -5.99 10.31 17.06
N MET A 54 -5.87 11.49 16.45
CA MET A 54 -6.13 11.67 15.02
C MET A 54 -5.11 10.92 14.16
N ALA A 55 -3.82 10.94 14.53
CA ALA A 55 -2.78 10.21 13.80
C ALA A 55 -3.00 8.69 13.86
N VAL A 56 -3.27 8.14 15.06
CA VAL A 56 -3.58 6.72 15.23
C VAL A 56 -4.86 6.32 14.49
N THR A 57 -5.89 7.17 14.52
CA THR A 57 -7.11 6.97 13.74
C THR A 57 -6.81 6.93 12.24
N GLY A 58 -5.98 7.85 11.75
CA GLY A 58 -5.53 7.86 10.36
C GLY A 58 -4.80 6.57 9.97
N ILE A 59 -3.86 6.10 10.80
CA ILE A 59 -3.14 4.83 10.59
C ILE A 59 -4.12 3.66 10.55
N PHE A 60 -5.09 3.63 11.48
CA PHE A 60 -6.10 2.58 11.52
C PHE A 60 -6.97 2.57 10.26
N LEU A 61 -7.46 3.74 9.83
CA LEU A 61 -8.23 3.89 8.59
C LEU A 61 -7.40 3.47 7.36
N TRP A 62 -6.10 3.77 7.35
CA TRP A 62 -5.22 3.29 6.29
C TRP A 62 -5.24 1.77 6.17
N THR A 63 -5.25 1.00 7.27
CA THR A 63 -5.28 -0.47 7.17
C THR A 63 -6.53 -1.00 6.43
N LEU A 64 -7.66 -0.28 6.54
CA LEU A 64 -8.87 -0.61 5.78
C LEU A 64 -8.76 -0.18 4.32
N ILE A 65 -8.18 0.99 4.05
CA ILE A 65 -7.88 1.47 2.70
C ILE A 65 -6.93 0.50 1.98
N GLU A 66 -5.86 0.07 2.64
CA GLU A 66 -4.93 -0.96 2.19
C GLU A 66 -5.69 -2.22 1.75
N TYR A 67 -6.52 -2.77 2.64
CA TYR A 67 -7.30 -3.98 2.33
C TYR A 67 -8.22 -3.78 1.12
N THR A 68 -8.94 -2.66 1.08
CA THR A 68 -9.93 -2.41 0.01
C THR A 68 -9.26 -2.13 -1.34
N LEU A 69 -8.18 -1.35 -1.37
CA LEU A 69 -7.39 -1.13 -2.58
C LEU A 69 -6.80 -2.45 -3.07
N HIS A 70 -6.18 -3.23 -2.17
CA HIS A 70 -5.55 -4.49 -2.57
C HIS A 70 -6.58 -5.48 -3.12
N ARG A 71 -7.73 -5.62 -2.46
CA ARG A 71 -8.78 -6.57 -2.88
C ARG A 71 -9.52 -6.13 -4.14
N PHE A 72 -9.99 -4.89 -4.21
CA PHE A 72 -10.95 -4.46 -5.23
C PHE A 72 -10.34 -3.68 -6.39
N LEU A 73 -9.20 -2.99 -6.17
CA LEU A 73 -8.52 -2.24 -7.22
C LEU A 73 -7.34 -3.02 -7.79
N PHE A 74 -6.47 -3.54 -6.93
CA PHE A 74 -5.23 -4.19 -7.35
C PHE A 74 -5.44 -5.62 -7.86
N HIS A 75 -6.47 -6.33 -7.37
CA HIS A 75 -6.91 -7.64 -7.89
C HIS A 75 -8.19 -7.56 -8.74
N ASN A 76 -8.41 -6.43 -9.41
CA ASN A 76 -9.57 -6.25 -10.27
C ASN A 76 -9.50 -7.13 -11.54
N ASN A 77 -10.59 -7.84 -11.86
CA ASN A 77 -10.69 -8.62 -13.09
C ASN A 77 -11.29 -7.78 -14.22
N THR A 78 -10.44 -7.41 -15.19
CA THR A 78 -10.81 -6.53 -16.30
C THR A 78 -10.57 -7.16 -17.65
N LYS A 79 -11.42 -6.85 -18.63
CA LYS A 79 -11.37 -7.40 -19.99
C LYS A 79 -10.92 -6.39 -21.04
N SER A 80 -10.92 -5.10 -20.72
CA SER A 80 -10.53 -4.05 -21.66
C SER A 80 -9.01 -3.90 -21.72
N TYR A 81 -8.50 -3.41 -22.85
CA TYR A 81 -7.06 -3.17 -23.02
C TYR A 81 -6.52 -2.17 -21.98
N TRP A 82 -7.19 -1.03 -21.81
CA TRP A 82 -6.79 0.01 -20.87
C TRP A 82 -6.98 -0.41 -19.42
N GLY A 83 -8.02 -1.18 -19.12
CA GLY A 83 -8.20 -1.76 -17.78
C GLY A 83 -7.07 -2.72 -17.43
N ASN A 84 -6.71 -3.63 -18.35
CA ASN A 84 -5.59 -4.56 -18.13
C ASN A 84 -4.25 -3.84 -17.99
N THR A 85 -4.06 -2.75 -18.73
CA THR A 85 -2.88 -1.88 -18.60
C THR A 85 -2.81 -1.23 -17.22
N ALA A 86 -3.92 -0.65 -16.74
CA ALA A 86 -4.00 -0.06 -15.41
C ALA A 86 -3.75 -1.10 -14.31
N HIS A 87 -4.41 -2.27 -14.38
CA HIS A 87 -4.18 -3.37 -13.46
C HIS A 87 -2.71 -3.81 -13.43
N TYR A 88 -2.08 -3.95 -14.60
CA TYR A 88 -0.66 -4.31 -14.68
C TYR A 88 0.24 -3.28 -14.02
N LEU A 89 0.00 -1.98 -14.24
CA LEU A 89 0.79 -0.90 -13.65
C LEU A 89 0.58 -0.74 -12.14
N LEU A 90 -0.66 -0.96 -11.67
CA LEU A 90 -1.00 -0.81 -10.25
C LEU A 90 -0.46 -1.97 -9.41
N HIS A 91 -0.53 -3.21 -9.92
CA HIS A 91 -0.18 -4.39 -9.12
C HIS A 91 0.22 -5.64 -9.91
N GLY A 92 -0.31 -5.83 -11.13
CA GLY A 92 -0.03 -7.03 -11.92
C GLY A 92 1.45 -7.21 -12.27
N CYS A 93 2.20 -6.13 -12.44
CA CYS A 93 3.65 -6.17 -12.65
C CYS A 93 4.37 -6.78 -11.44
N HIS A 94 3.98 -6.39 -10.23
CA HIS A 94 4.53 -6.93 -8.99
C HIS A 94 4.21 -8.43 -8.84
N HIS A 95 2.97 -8.86 -9.10
CA HIS A 95 2.63 -10.29 -9.09
C HIS A 95 3.40 -11.12 -10.12
N LYS A 96 3.68 -10.54 -11.29
CA LYS A 96 4.45 -11.21 -12.35
C LYS A 96 5.95 -11.27 -12.05
N HIS A 97 6.47 -10.25 -11.36
CA HIS A 97 7.90 -10.10 -11.04
C HIS A 97 8.10 -9.80 -9.54
N PRO A 98 7.73 -10.72 -8.63
CA PRO A 98 7.64 -10.44 -7.19
C PRO A 98 8.98 -10.20 -6.50
N MET A 99 10.10 -10.52 -7.16
CA MET A 99 11.47 -10.32 -6.64
C MET A 99 12.18 -9.13 -7.30
N ASP A 100 11.49 -8.36 -8.15
CA ASP A 100 12.02 -7.12 -8.70
C ASP A 100 11.89 -6.00 -7.66
N GLY A 101 12.99 -5.74 -6.94
CA GLY A 101 13.06 -4.73 -5.88
C GLY A 101 12.85 -3.29 -6.34
N LEU A 102 12.81 -3.01 -7.65
CA LEU A 102 12.50 -1.67 -8.17
C LEU A 102 11.03 -1.52 -8.57
N ARG A 103 10.24 -2.59 -8.60
CA ARG A 103 8.86 -2.62 -9.10
C ARG A 103 7.86 -3.18 -8.07
N LEU A 104 8.13 -2.89 -6.80
CA LEU A 104 7.32 -3.34 -5.67
C LEU A 104 6.57 -2.19 -5.01
N VAL A 105 7.30 -1.16 -4.57
CA VAL A 105 6.70 -0.01 -3.90
C VAL A 105 5.98 0.90 -4.89
N PHE A 106 4.96 1.63 -4.43
CA PHE A 106 4.20 2.49 -5.31
C PHE A 106 5.03 3.71 -5.74
N PRO A 107 5.07 4.07 -7.03
CA PRO A 107 5.82 5.24 -7.48
C PRO A 107 5.27 6.53 -6.84
N PRO A 108 6.13 7.45 -6.34
CA PRO A 108 5.67 8.66 -5.64
C PRO A 108 4.72 9.54 -6.45
N ALA A 109 4.91 9.63 -7.77
CA ALA A 109 3.99 10.38 -8.63
C ALA A 109 2.58 9.78 -8.61
N ALA A 110 2.46 8.46 -8.60
CA ALA A 110 1.17 7.78 -8.51
C ALA A 110 0.56 7.92 -7.10
N THR A 111 1.38 7.83 -6.04
CA THR A 111 0.93 8.11 -4.67
C THR A 111 0.38 9.53 -4.54
N ALA A 112 1.07 10.53 -5.11
CA ALA A 112 0.64 11.92 -5.08
C ALA A 112 -0.74 12.13 -5.73
N ILE A 113 -1.01 11.43 -6.84
CA ILE A 113 -2.32 11.44 -7.50
C ILE A 113 -3.39 10.85 -6.56
N LEU A 114 -3.10 9.71 -5.91
CA LEU A 114 -4.03 9.08 -4.96
C LEU A 114 -4.25 9.92 -3.70
N CYS A 115 -3.26 10.71 -3.27
CA CYS A 115 -3.42 11.62 -2.13
C CYS A 115 -4.55 12.66 -2.34
N VAL A 116 -4.86 13.05 -3.59
CA VAL A 116 -5.91 14.04 -3.89
C VAL A 116 -7.31 13.57 -3.45
N PRO A 117 -7.84 12.42 -3.93
CA PRO A 117 -9.14 11.93 -3.46
C PRO A 117 -9.14 11.61 -1.96
N PHE A 118 -8.05 11.07 -1.41
CA PHE A 118 -7.97 10.80 0.03
C PHE A 118 -8.00 12.07 0.89
N TRP A 119 -7.28 13.12 0.48
CA TRP A 119 -7.34 14.42 1.16
C TRP A 119 -8.75 15.01 1.13
N ASN A 120 -9.44 14.91 -0.01
CA ASN A 120 -10.83 15.36 -0.10
C ASN A 120 -11.76 14.55 0.81
N LEU A 121 -11.59 13.23 0.88
CA LEU A 121 -12.37 12.39 1.80
C LEU A 121 -12.14 12.77 3.26
N VAL A 122 -10.88 12.98 3.66
CA VAL A 122 -10.54 13.37 5.05
C VAL A 122 -11.13 14.74 5.39
N LYS A 123 -11.16 15.69 4.46
CA LYS A 123 -11.82 17.00 4.66
C LYS A 123 -13.35 16.90 4.83
N LEU A 124 -14.00 15.84 4.35
CA LEU A 124 -15.44 15.66 4.54
C LEU A 124 -15.79 15.23 5.97
N ILE A 125 -14.87 14.52 6.64
CA ILE A 125 -15.09 13.97 7.99
C ILE A 125 -14.34 14.74 9.09
N GLY A 126 -13.31 15.51 8.73
CA GLY A 126 -12.47 16.27 9.65
C GLY A 126 -12.71 17.78 9.55
N THR A 127 -12.33 18.51 10.59
CA THR A 127 -12.33 19.97 10.58
C THR A 127 -11.04 20.49 9.94
N SER A 128 -10.94 21.81 9.73
CA SER A 128 -9.68 22.42 9.30
C SER A 128 -8.52 22.10 10.24
N SER A 129 -8.76 21.94 11.54
CA SER A 129 -7.72 21.62 12.52
C SER A 129 -7.38 20.12 12.56
N THR A 130 -8.36 19.21 12.44
CA THR A 130 -8.13 17.76 12.60
C THR A 130 -7.80 17.03 11.30
N ALA A 131 -8.30 17.49 10.14
CA ALA A 131 -8.06 16.87 8.84
C ALA A 131 -6.56 16.69 8.51
N PRO A 132 -5.66 17.65 8.78
CA PRO A 132 -4.22 17.45 8.56
C PRO A 132 -3.65 16.27 9.34
N ALA A 133 -4.03 16.09 10.62
CA ALA A 133 -3.52 15.00 11.44
C ALA A 133 -4.07 13.64 11.02
N LEU A 134 -5.36 13.57 10.67
CA LEU A 134 -5.99 12.36 10.11
C LEU A 134 -5.30 11.93 8.81
N PHE A 135 -5.08 12.88 7.90
CA PHE A 135 -4.39 12.61 6.64
C PHE A 135 -2.92 12.22 6.87
N GLY A 136 -2.20 12.94 7.74
CA GLY A 136 -0.82 12.62 8.10
C GLY A 136 -0.68 11.23 8.72
N GLY A 137 -1.61 10.84 9.59
CA GLY A 137 -1.70 9.49 10.13
C GLY A 137 -1.94 8.43 9.04
N GLY A 138 -2.88 8.68 8.12
CA GLY A 138 -3.14 7.78 6.99
C GLY A 138 -1.93 7.63 6.07
N LEU A 139 -1.24 8.73 5.77
CA LEU A 139 -0.02 8.73 4.96
C LEU A 139 1.15 8.01 5.67
N LEU A 140 1.26 8.13 7.00
CA LEU A 140 2.21 7.34 7.79
C LEU A 140 1.86 5.84 7.75
N GLY A 141 0.57 5.50 7.79
CA GLY A 141 0.09 4.15 7.54
C GLY A 141 0.56 3.62 6.17
N TYR A 142 0.41 4.42 5.11
CA TYR A 142 0.90 4.10 3.77
C TYR A 142 2.41 3.86 3.71
N VAL A 143 3.22 4.76 4.30
CA VAL A 143 4.68 4.58 4.33
C VAL A 143 5.04 3.28 5.04
N THR A 144 4.38 3.00 6.16
CA THR A 144 4.57 1.76 6.92
C THR A 144 4.18 0.54 6.09
N TYR A 145 3.08 0.61 5.35
CA TYR A 145 2.63 -0.42 4.43
C TYR A 145 3.66 -0.72 3.35
N ASP A 146 4.14 0.28 2.59
CA ASP A 146 5.05 0.06 1.45
C ASP A 146 6.40 -0.48 1.94
N CYS A 147 6.90 0.05 3.06
CA CYS A 147 8.15 -0.44 3.66
C CYS A 147 7.98 -1.88 4.19
N THR A 148 6.86 -2.19 4.84
CA THR A 148 6.54 -3.55 5.30
C THR A 148 6.47 -4.49 4.11
N HIS A 149 5.71 -4.13 3.08
CA HIS A 149 5.56 -4.91 1.86
C HIS A 149 6.92 -5.25 1.24
N TYR A 150 7.77 -4.24 1.08
CA TYR A 150 9.12 -4.43 0.57
C TYR A 150 9.95 -5.39 1.43
N TYR A 151 9.90 -5.21 2.75
CA TYR A 151 10.60 -6.06 3.71
C TYR A 151 10.09 -7.50 3.71
N LEU A 152 8.80 -7.75 3.50
CA LEU A 152 8.27 -9.11 3.42
C LEU A 152 8.84 -9.87 2.21
N HIS A 153 9.07 -9.20 1.07
CA HIS A 153 9.71 -9.81 -0.10
C HIS A 153 11.22 -9.99 0.11
N HIS A 154 11.93 -8.93 0.49
CA HIS A 154 13.40 -8.87 0.38
C HIS A 154 14.14 -9.08 1.70
N GLY A 155 13.47 -8.90 2.84
CA GLY A 155 14.04 -9.08 4.17
C GLY A 155 14.02 -10.51 4.67
N GLN A 156 14.72 -10.77 5.77
CA GLN A 156 14.69 -12.06 6.49
C GLN A 156 14.24 -11.82 7.94
N PRO A 157 12.92 -11.84 8.22
CA PRO A 157 12.43 -11.60 9.57
C PRO A 157 12.89 -12.69 10.54
N SER A 158 13.43 -12.29 11.69
CA SER A 158 13.88 -13.21 12.75
C SER A 158 12.83 -13.46 13.83
N LYS A 159 11.83 -12.58 13.96
CA LYS A 159 10.77 -12.66 14.97
C LYS A 159 9.46 -13.20 14.40
N GLU A 160 8.74 -13.97 15.19
CA GLU A 160 7.53 -14.71 14.77
C GLU A 160 6.42 -13.85 14.15
N PRO A 161 6.05 -12.66 14.67
CA PRO A 161 4.99 -11.85 14.04
C PRO A 161 5.31 -11.51 12.58
N ALA A 162 6.54 -11.06 12.31
CA ALA A 162 6.98 -10.70 10.97
C ALA A 162 7.24 -11.93 10.07
N LYS A 163 7.70 -13.05 10.63
CA LYS A 163 7.82 -14.33 9.90
C LYS A 163 6.45 -14.84 9.45
N ASN A 164 5.46 -14.76 10.33
CA ASN A 164 4.09 -15.16 10.01
C ASN A 164 3.47 -14.26 8.94
N LEU A 165 3.67 -12.94 9.05
CA LEU A 165 3.21 -11.99 8.04
C LEU A 165 3.89 -12.23 6.67
N LYS A 166 5.20 -12.52 6.67
CA LYS A 166 5.93 -12.92 5.45
C LYS A 166 5.35 -14.19 4.83
N ARG A 167 5.17 -15.25 5.62
CA ARG A 167 4.58 -16.51 5.13
C ARG A 167 3.17 -16.29 4.58
N TYR A 168 2.36 -15.51 5.30
CA TYR A 168 1.02 -15.13 4.91
C TYR A 168 1.01 -14.41 3.55
N HIS A 169 1.88 -13.41 3.37
CA HIS A 169 1.97 -12.63 2.13
C HIS A 169 2.53 -13.44 0.95
N LEU A 170 3.55 -14.26 1.19
CA LEU A 170 4.07 -15.16 0.15
C LEU A 170 3.04 -16.22 -0.26
N ASN A 171 2.16 -16.67 0.65
CA ASN A 171 1.03 -17.53 0.28
C ASN A 171 0.04 -16.82 -0.65
N HIS A 172 -0.17 -15.52 -0.47
CA HIS A 172 -0.98 -14.72 -1.39
C HIS A 172 -0.35 -14.74 -2.79
N HIS A 173 0.95 -14.44 -2.92
CA HIS A 173 1.64 -14.46 -4.22
C HIS A 173 1.68 -15.83 -4.90
N PHE A 174 2.06 -16.87 -4.17
CA PHE A 174 2.48 -18.15 -4.77
C PHE A 174 1.49 -19.29 -4.59
N ARG A 175 0.42 -19.13 -3.81
CA ARG A 175 -0.56 -20.20 -3.55
C ARG A 175 -2.00 -19.79 -3.86
N ILE A 176 -2.48 -18.71 -3.26
CA ILE A 176 -3.91 -18.31 -3.34
C ILE A 176 -4.01 -16.79 -3.45
N GLN A 177 -4.02 -16.27 -4.67
CA GLN A 177 -4.03 -14.83 -4.94
C GLN A 177 -5.39 -14.16 -4.66
N ASN A 178 -6.49 -14.91 -4.54
CA ASN A 178 -7.81 -14.37 -4.21
C ASN A 178 -8.12 -14.33 -2.70
N LYS A 179 -7.09 -14.50 -1.86
CA LYS A 179 -7.14 -14.45 -0.39
C LYS A 179 -5.90 -13.73 0.13
N GLY A 180 -5.95 -13.22 1.35
CA GLY A 180 -4.80 -12.63 2.01
C GLY A 180 -4.42 -11.24 1.50
N PHE A 181 -5.36 -10.30 1.54
CA PHE A 181 -5.19 -8.96 0.97
C PHE A 181 -4.54 -7.94 1.93
N GLY A 182 -4.55 -8.18 3.24
CA GLY A 182 -3.88 -7.31 4.20
C GLY A 182 -2.37 -7.59 4.23
N ILE A 183 -1.55 -6.59 3.92
CA ILE A 183 -0.08 -6.67 3.92
C ILE A 183 0.50 -6.35 5.30
N THR A 184 -0.04 -5.35 6.00
CA THR A 184 0.44 -4.92 7.33
C THR A 184 -0.13 -5.80 8.45
N SER A 185 -1.32 -6.37 8.25
CA SER A 185 -1.95 -7.32 9.17
C SER A 185 -3.02 -8.14 8.46
N SER A 186 -3.40 -9.29 9.04
CA SER A 186 -4.51 -10.11 8.56
C SER A 186 -5.88 -9.70 9.12
N LEU A 187 -5.98 -8.54 9.79
CA LEU A 187 -7.18 -8.12 10.52
C LEU A 187 -8.42 -8.10 9.61
N TRP A 188 -8.34 -7.39 8.49
CA TRP A 188 -9.46 -7.23 7.58
C TRP A 188 -9.77 -8.51 6.79
N ASP A 189 -8.77 -9.37 6.57
CA ASP A 189 -9.00 -10.71 6.01
C ASP A 189 -9.79 -11.62 6.95
N ILE A 190 -9.63 -11.48 8.25
CA ILE A 190 -10.45 -12.17 9.25
C ILE A 190 -11.88 -11.58 9.21
N VAL A 191 -11.99 -10.25 9.31
CA VAL A 191 -13.29 -9.55 9.34
C VAL A 191 -14.15 -9.86 8.11
N PHE A 192 -13.54 -9.89 6.91
CA PHE A 192 -14.25 -10.07 5.64
C PHE A 192 -14.13 -11.48 5.06
N GLY A 193 -13.64 -12.46 5.82
CA GLY A 193 -13.60 -13.87 5.41
C GLY A 193 -12.67 -14.18 4.22
N THR A 194 -11.57 -13.44 4.09
CA THR A 194 -10.54 -13.63 3.05
C THR A 194 -9.21 -14.15 3.58
N LEU A 195 -9.16 -14.64 4.82
CA LEU A 195 -7.97 -15.29 5.36
C LEU A 195 -7.60 -16.56 4.54
N PRO A 196 -6.33 -16.72 4.11
CA PRO A 196 -5.90 -17.93 3.42
C PRO A 196 -6.01 -19.15 4.34
N PRO A 197 -6.60 -20.26 3.88
CA PRO A 197 -6.73 -21.46 4.71
C PRO A 197 -5.36 -22.13 4.95
N PRO A 198 -5.18 -22.94 6.00
CA PRO A 198 -3.94 -23.69 6.23
C PRO A 198 -3.55 -24.55 5.01
N LYS A 199 -2.26 -24.89 4.87
CA LYS A 199 -1.78 -25.69 3.72
C LYS A 199 -2.45 -27.06 3.59
N TYR A 200 -2.93 -27.65 4.70
CA TYR A 200 -3.48 -29.02 4.74
C TYR A 200 -4.98 -29.13 4.41
N SER A 201 -5.69 -28.02 4.17
CA SER A 201 -7.14 -28.06 3.92
C SER A 201 -7.51 -27.94 2.43
N GLN A 202 -6.57 -28.23 1.52
CA GLN A 202 -6.82 -28.27 0.06
C GLN A 202 -6.71 -29.68 -0.53
N SER A 203 -6.61 -30.71 0.31
CA SER A 203 -6.84 -32.10 -0.09
C SER A 203 -8.30 -32.45 0.16
N ASN A 204 -9.19 -32.06 -0.75
CA ASN A 204 -10.52 -32.63 -0.95
C ASN A 204 -11.05 -32.16 -2.31
#